data_AF-C0XGB8-F1
#
_entry.id   AF-C0XGB8-F1
#
_cell.length_a   1.000
_cell.length_b   1.000
_cell.length_c   1.000
_cell.angle_alpha   90.00
_cell.angle_beta   90.00
_cell.angle_gamma   90.00
#
_symmetry.space_group_name_H-M   'P 1'
#
loop_
_entity.id
_entity.type
_entity.pdbx_description
1 polymer ?
#
loop_
_entity_poly.entity_id
_entity_poly.type
_entity_poly.pdbx_seq_one_letter_code
_entity_poly.pdbx_strand_id
1 'polypeptide(L)' 'TALGVLVAFAGGLLVYGVIKRVHGLRLSQEEEYYGADLSIHKIGAISQD' A
#
# COMPACT_ATOMS: atom_id res chain seq x y z
N THR A 1 23.05 -6.85 -17.14
CA THR A 1 21.58 -6.85 -16.94
C THR A 1 21.14 -7.60 -15.71
N ALA A 2 21.48 -8.90 -15.53
CA ALA A 2 21.03 -9.69 -14.37
C ALA A 2 21.43 -9.12 -12.99
N LEU A 3 22.66 -8.59 -12.86
CA LEU A 3 23.11 -7.96 -11.62
C LEU A 3 22.26 -6.73 -11.24
N GLY A 4 21.89 -5.90 -12.21
CA GLY A 4 21.02 -4.75 -11.97
C GLY A 4 19.61 -5.16 -11.53
N VAL A 5 19.06 -6.22 -12.12
CA VAL A 5 17.76 -6.79 -11.72
C VAL A 5 17.82 -7.31 -10.28
N LEU A 6 18.89 -8.03 -9.93
CA LEU A 6 19.09 -8.54 -8.56
C LEU A 6 19.17 -7.40 -7.54
N VAL A 7 19.92 -6.34 -7.84
CA VAL A 7 20.04 -5.17 -6.96
C VAL A 7 18.69 -4.47 -6.80
N ALA A 8 17.96 -4.24 -7.90
CA ALA A 8 16.64 -3.62 -7.84
C ALA A 8 15.64 -4.45 -7.03
N PHE A 9 15.63 -5.77 -7.23
CA PHE A 9 14.76 -6.69 -6.51
C PHE A 9 15.10 -6.75 -5.02
N ALA A 10 16.37 -6.96 -4.67
CA ALA A 10 16.82 -7.03 -3.29
C ALA A 10 16.61 -5.69 -2.56
N GLY A 11 16.91 -4.57 -3.19
CA GLY A 11 16.69 -3.23 -2.65
C GLY A 11 15.19 -2.95 -2.43
N GLY A 12 14.35 -3.27 -3.40
CA GLY A 12 12.90 -3.12 -3.29
C GLY A 12 12.32 -3.96 -2.15
N LEU A 13 12.73 -5.22 -2.03
CA LEU A 13 12.33 -6.09 -0.92
C LEU A 13 12.79 -5.56 0.43
N LEU A 14 14.03 -5.07 0.54
CA LEU A 14 14.57 -4.53 1.78
C LEU A 14 13.78 -3.30 2.23
N VAL A 15 13.59 -2.32 1.34
CA VAL A 15 12.86 -1.08 1.66
C VAL A 15 11.40 -1.37 2.00
N TYR A 16 10.70 -2.14 1.16
CA TYR A 16 9.30 -2.49 1.41
C TYR A 16 9.13 -3.32 2.68
N GLY A 17 10.05 -4.25 2.94
CA GLY A 17 10.07 -5.07 4.15
C GLY A 17 10.24 -4.24 5.43
N VAL A 18 11.15 -3.26 5.42
CA VAL A 18 11.32 -2.33 6.54
C VAL A 18 10.04 -1.54 6.77
N ILE A 19 9.47 -0.92 5.71
CA ILE A 19 8.24 -0.13 5.83
C ILE A 19 7.09 -1.00 6.37
N LYS A 20 6.91 -2.22 5.87
CA LYS A 20 5.87 -3.15 6.34
C LYS A 20 6.00 -3.48 7.82
N ARG A 21 7.21 -3.49 8.37
CA ARG A 21 7.46 -3.84 9.77
C ARG A 21 7.21 -2.68 10.72
N VAL A 22 7.41 -1.45 10.25
CA VAL A 22 7.16 -0.24 11.04
C VAL A 22 5.75 0.31 10.83
N HIS A 23 5.13 0.09 9.67
CA HIS A 23 3.83 0.65 9.26
C HIS A 23 2.95 -0.43 8.60
N GLY A 24 1.63 -0.29 8.74
CA GLY A 24 0.68 -1.05 7.94
C GLY A 24 0.67 -0.55 6.49
N LEU A 25 1.03 -1.41 5.54
CA LEU A 25 1.07 -1.06 4.11
C LEU A 25 -0.22 -1.41 3.36
N ARG A 26 -1.08 -2.23 3.95
CA ARG A 26 -2.34 -2.68 3.35
C ARG A 26 -3.46 -2.43 4.34
N LEU A 27 -4.59 -2.01 3.81
CA LEU A 27 -5.84 -1.95 4.55
C LEU A 27 -6.24 -3.33 5.06
N SER A 28 -6.97 -3.37 6.16
CA SER A 28 -7.67 -4.59 6.58
C SER A 28 -8.71 -4.97 5.53
N GLN A 29 -9.15 -6.24 5.55
CA GLN A 29 -10.17 -6.72 4.62
C GLN A 29 -11.49 -5.92 4.70
N GLU A 30 -11.84 -5.47 5.91
CA GLU A 30 -13.02 -4.65 6.15
C GLU A 30 -12.84 -3.23 5.58
N GLU A 31 -11.68 -2.61 5.82
CA GLU A 31 -11.36 -1.30 5.25
C GLU A 31 -11.25 -1.33 3.71
N GLU A 32 -10.74 -2.43 3.15
CA GLU A 32 -10.67 -2.65 1.70
C GLU A 32 -12.09 -2.84 1.11
N TYR A 33 -13.00 -3.50 1.84
CA TYR A 33 -14.42 -3.61 1.48
C TYR A 33 -15.14 -2.26 1.49
N TYR A 34 -14.92 -1.42 2.50
CA TYR A 34 -15.50 -0.08 2.59
C TYR A 34 -14.89 0.93 1.60
N GLY A 35 -13.73 0.61 1.02
CA GLY A 35 -13.01 1.45 0.07
C GLY A 35 -12.08 2.47 0.74
N ALA A 36 -10.98 2.81 0.06
CA ALA A 36 -9.94 3.69 0.62
C ALA A 36 -10.44 5.13 0.91
N ASP A 37 -11.39 5.64 0.12
CA ASP A 37 -11.94 6.99 0.31
C ASP A 37 -12.70 7.09 1.63
N LEU A 38 -13.49 6.07 1.98
CA LEU A 38 -14.18 6.03 3.27
C LEU A 38 -13.25 5.59 4.40
N SER A 39 -12.41 4.58 4.17
CA SER A 39 -11.56 4.00 5.21
C SER A 39 -10.43 4.92 5.66
N ILE A 40 -9.76 5.60 4.70
CA ILE A 40 -8.63 6.51 4.97
C ILE A 40 -9.10 7.96 4.98
N HIS A 41 -9.75 8.42 3.91
CA HIS A 41 -10.05 9.84 3.69
C HIS A 41 -11.37 10.31 4.33
N LYS A 42 -12.22 9.39 4.79
CA LYS A 42 -13.56 9.66 5.38
C LYS A 42 -14.49 10.46 4.45
N ILE A 43 -14.33 10.31 3.14
CA ILE A 43 -15.18 10.94 2.12
C ILE A 43 -16.11 9.87 1.54
N GLY A 44 -17.41 10.14 1.55
CA GLY A 44 -18.39 9.27 0.89
C GLY A 44 -18.27 9.39 -0.63
N ALA A 45 -18.29 8.26 -1.35
CA ALA A 45 -18.25 8.20 -2.81
C ALA A 45 -19.58 8.61 -3.48
N ILE A 46 -20.30 9.57 -2.88
CA ILE A 46 -21.51 10.16 -3.45
C ILE A 46 -21.12 11.45 -4.15
N SER A 47 -21.23 11.48 -5.48
CA SER A 47 -21.22 12.73 -6.24
C SER A 47 -22.46 13.52 -5.85
N GLN A 48 -22.29 14.62 -5.13
CA GLN A 48 -23.33 15.64 -5.06
C GLN A 48 -23.24 16.46 -6.34
N ASP A 49 -24.06 16.09 -7.33
CA ASP A 49 -24.46 16.97 -8.42
C ASP A 49 -25.69 17.78 -8.02
#